data_AF-G0VBL8-F1
#
_entry.id   AF-G0VBL8-F1
#
_cell.length_a   1.000
_cell.length_b   1.000
_cell.length_c   1.000
_cell.angle_alpha   90.00
_cell.angle_beta   90.00
_cell.angle_gamma   90.00
#
_symmetry.space_group_name_H-M   'P 1'
#
loop_
_entity.id
_entity.type
_entity.pdbx_description
1 polymer ?
#
loop_
_entity_poly.entity_id
_entity_poly.type
_entity_poly.pdbx_seq_one_letter_code
_entity_poly.pdbx_strand_id
1 'polypeptide(L)'
;MPVKRRLKAYGAPYEPGSQRIKYHDASETQDIWKNLDKIRKSFPEYCDIELKNSCLFIELPNTITIDDVRFCIKALHVYISSEKLQFIETTQHDVYSSFIFLKNFNILDCCLVLSVIFAFRNKQLLVPFNKEYFNIPEDIPLGGSIYLSRSSILRWNRKLFPKIDKLNTAAFKFTESDFSTLSYFKEIFIEFPSNCSLTYFVNGITKHFLNIKFGKCGKQIESRFTRSLLGFEKHLNMSLYELPFIVNAVGLFDMESLRECNKTVLESSKANILKYNDEMEQYNDPSKVSKPSVKENIDKVGLVTQQKGSNQYIGKNATSRFGELSSGARGTTSGPENRPGFMTQEEIKEHCIATIKAAKDFVREKSPYQILKLYVKCPRQNYADQVYQQLNDLRAQTNCNIVVLNLSNLHESTQWFASLDVSKYTKFSQHPHQSTVRVVSIGGVGEYILKALDLISRIMEG
;
A
#
# COMPACT_ATOMS: atom_id res chain seq x y z
N MET A 1 48.58 12.86 50.67
CA MET A 1 49.03 12.93 49.26
C MET A 1 47.87 12.54 48.35
N PRO A 2 47.58 13.30 47.29
CA PRO A 2 46.36 13.16 46.50
C PRO A 2 46.49 12.05 45.45
N VAL A 3 45.45 11.24 45.31
CA VAL A 3 45.35 10.21 44.27
C VAL A 3 45.07 10.91 42.93
N LYS A 4 46.02 10.80 42.01
CA LYS A 4 45.94 11.33 40.63
C LYS A 4 44.72 10.75 39.92
N ARG A 5 43.72 11.58 39.59
CA ARG A 5 42.73 11.28 38.55
C ARG A 5 43.42 11.34 37.19
N ARG A 6 43.51 10.20 36.50
CA ARG A 6 43.84 10.15 35.07
C ARG A 6 42.56 10.25 34.24
N LEU A 7 42.71 10.93 33.10
CA LEU A 7 41.67 11.37 32.17
C LEU A 7 40.86 10.22 31.56
N LYS A 8 39.54 10.43 31.42
CA LYS A 8 38.70 9.68 30.48
C LYS A 8 39.00 10.19 29.07
N ALA A 9 39.58 9.33 28.23
CA ALA A 9 39.61 9.53 26.79
C ALA A 9 38.23 9.18 26.21
N TYR A 10 37.72 10.05 25.34
CA TYR A 10 36.56 9.80 24.49
C TYR A 10 36.92 8.71 23.47
N GLY A 11 36.07 7.69 23.35
CA GLY A 11 36.22 6.64 22.35
C GLY A 11 34.98 5.75 22.27
N ALA A 12 34.31 5.85 21.11
CA ALA A 12 33.24 5.00 20.57
C ALA A 12 31.88 4.96 21.30
N PRO A 13 30.75 5.31 20.64
CA PRO A 13 29.45 4.88 21.09
C PRO A 13 29.37 3.36 20.99
N TYR A 14 29.10 2.74 22.13
CA TYR A 14 28.70 1.36 22.28
C TYR A 14 27.45 1.14 21.42
N GLU A 15 27.57 0.48 20.26
CA GLU A 15 26.43 -0.16 19.63
C GLU A 15 26.09 -1.38 20.50
N PRO A 16 24.91 -1.42 21.16
CA PRO A 16 24.49 -2.66 21.78
C PRO A 16 24.20 -3.62 20.63
N GLY A 17 25.14 -4.52 20.39
CA GLY A 17 24.92 -5.69 19.56
C GLY A 17 23.62 -6.34 20.01
N SER A 18 22.64 -6.35 19.10
CA SER A 18 21.44 -7.16 19.20
C SER A 18 21.89 -8.62 19.21
N GLN A 19 22.29 -9.12 20.39
CA GLN A 19 22.22 -10.54 20.69
C GLN A 19 20.75 -10.91 20.56
N ARG A 20 20.38 -11.45 19.40
CA ARG A 20 19.13 -12.20 19.24
C ARG A 20 19.16 -13.27 20.31
N ILE A 21 18.39 -13.05 21.37
CA ILE A 21 18.19 -14.05 22.40
C ILE A 21 17.45 -15.20 21.71
N LYS A 22 18.21 -16.23 21.30
CA LYS A 22 17.65 -17.53 20.93
C LYS A 22 17.19 -18.19 22.22
N TYR A 23 15.97 -17.86 22.66
CA TYR A 23 15.24 -18.78 23.52
C TYR A 23 14.85 -19.96 22.63
N HIS A 24 15.65 -21.03 22.66
CA HIS A 24 15.15 -22.33 22.24
C HIS A 24 14.11 -22.73 23.28
N ASP A 25 12.84 -22.54 22.96
CA ASP A 25 11.77 -23.15 23.72
C ASP A 25 11.97 -24.67 23.63
N ALA A 26 11.99 -25.40 24.76
CA ALA A 26 12.22 -26.85 24.78
C ALA A 26 11.17 -27.66 23.99
N SER A 27 10.17 -26.97 23.44
CA SER A 27 9.09 -27.46 22.62
C SER A 27 9.29 -27.25 21.11
N GLU A 28 10.40 -26.68 20.64
CA GLU A 28 10.65 -26.48 19.20
C GLU A 28 11.12 -27.77 18.52
N THR A 29 10.58 -28.08 17.34
CA THR A 29 10.98 -29.28 16.59
C THR A 29 10.75 -29.12 15.08
N GLN A 30 11.64 -29.74 14.28
CA GLN A 30 11.50 -29.82 12.82
C GLN A 30 10.66 -31.03 12.36
N ASP A 31 10.27 -31.90 13.30
CA ASP A 31 9.44 -33.07 12.99
C ASP A 31 7.97 -32.63 12.78
N ILE A 32 7.49 -32.77 11.54
CA ILE A 32 6.12 -32.38 11.16
C ILE A 32 5.08 -33.13 12.00
N TRP A 33 5.28 -34.40 12.31
CA TRP A 33 4.31 -35.22 13.03
C TRP A 33 4.18 -34.76 14.48
N LYS A 34 5.31 -34.49 15.15
CA LYS A 34 5.30 -33.92 16.51
C LYS A 34 4.63 -32.55 16.57
N ASN A 35 4.78 -31.74 15.52
CA ASN A 35 4.10 -30.45 15.42
C ASN A 35 2.58 -30.61 15.23
N LEU A 36 2.15 -31.50 14.33
CA LEU A 36 0.73 -31.79 14.11
C LEU A 36 0.06 -32.34 15.38
N ASP A 37 0.72 -33.22 16.12
CA ASP A 37 0.22 -33.73 17.41
C ASP A 37 0.10 -32.64 18.48
N LYS A 38 1.00 -31.66 18.49
CA LYS A 38 0.89 -30.49 19.38
C LYS A 38 -0.33 -29.64 19.03
N ILE A 39 -0.59 -29.41 17.74
CA ILE A 39 -1.81 -28.72 17.30
C ILE A 39 -3.05 -29.50 17.70
N ARG A 40 -3.06 -30.83 17.49
CA ARG A 40 -4.15 -31.71 17.92
C ARG A 40 -4.46 -31.59 19.42
N LYS A 41 -3.42 -31.51 20.26
CA LYS A 41 -3.58 -31.32 21.71
C LYS A 41 -4.03 -29.91 22.08
N SER A 42 -3.59 -28.89 21.34
CA SER A 42 -3.86 -27.48 21.65
C SER A 42 -5.22 -27.00 21.15
N PHE A 43 -5.72 -27.58 20.06
CA PHE A 43 -6.98 -27.21 19.39
C PHE A 43 -7.83 -28.44 19.03
N PRO A 44 -8.16 -29.33 20.00
CA PRO A 44 -8.82 -30.60 19.71
C PRO A 44 -10.16 -30.45 18.99
N GLU A 45 -10.92 -29.41 19.34
CA GLU A 45 -12.24 -29.11 18.76
C GLU A 45 -12.22 -28.78 17.27
N TYR A 46 -11.07 -28.39 16.70
CA TYR A 46 -10.96 -27.91 15.32
C TYR A 46 -10.13 -28.83 14.41
N CYS A 47 -9.48 -29.85 14.98
CA CYS A 47 -8.53 -30.68 14.25
C CYS A 47 -9.20 -31.70 13.33
N ASP A 48 -10.33 -32.25 13.75
CA ASP A 48 -11.06 -33.27 12.98
C ASP A 48 -12.27 -32.69 12.23
N ILE A 49 -12.57 -31.40 12.42
CA ILE A 49 -13.70 -30.72 11.77
C ILE A 49 -13.22 -30.08 10.48
N GLU A 50 -13.87 -30.43 9.37
CA GLU A 50 -13.63 -29.79 8.09
C GLU A 50 -14.06 -28.31 8.11
N LEU A 51 -13.19 -27.45 7.59
CA LEU A 51 -13.50 -26.05 7.38
C LEU A 51 -14.52 -25.95 6.24
N LYS A 52 -15.78 -25.63 6.58
CA LYS A 52 -16.88 -25.63 5.61
C LYS A 52 -16.59 -24.74 4.40
N ASN A 53 -16.75 -25.28 3.18
CA ASN A 53 -16.48 -24.62 1.91
C ASN A 53 -15.00 -24.17 1.72
N SER A 54 -14.07 -24.77 2.47
CA SER A 54 -12.65 -24.44 2.32
C SER A 54 -12.12 -24.85 0.96
N CYS A 55 -11.44 -23.92 0.31
CA CYS A 55 -10.81 -24.09 -0.99
C CYS A 55 -9.51 -23.28 -0.97
N LEU A 56 -8.40 -23.96 -1.25
CA LEU A 56 -7.07 -23.39 -1.28
C LEU A 56 -6.35 -23.89 -2.52
N PHE A 57 -5.71 -22.97 -3.24
CA PHE A 57 -4.95 -23.26 -4.45
C PHE A 57 -3.49 -22.85 -4.25
N ILE A 58 -2.57 -23.68 -4.70
CA ILE A 58 -1.13 -23.42 -4.66
C ILE A 58 -0.61 -23.56 -6.08
N GLU A 59 -0.19 -22.46 -6.68
CA GLU A 59 0.46 -22.48 -7.99
C GLU A 59 1.88 -23.06 -7.85
N LEU A 60 2.24 -23.92 -8.81
CA LEU A 60 3.57 -24.51 -8.87
C LEU A 60 4.38 -23.87 -10.01
N PRO A 61 5.65 -23.50 -9.76
CA PRO A 61 6.48 -22.95 -10.82
C PRO A 61 6.81 -24.01 -11.87
N ASN A 62 6.87 -23.58 -13.13
CA ASN A 62 7.18 -24.44 -14.29
C ASN A 62 8.60 -25.03 -14.28
N THR A 63 9.44 -24.64 -13.32
CA THR A 63 10.79 -25.19 -13.11
C THR A 63 10.78 -26.57 -12.45
N ILE A 64 9.67 -26.98 -11.84
CA ILE A 64 9.56 -28.24 -11.11
C ILE A 64 9.10 -29.36 -12.04
N THR A 65 9.78 -30.50 -12.02
CA THR A 65 9.37 -31.69 -12.79
C THR A 65 8.02 -32.21 -12.32
N ILE A 66 7.11 -32.43 -13.27
CA ILE A 66 5.74 -32.93 -13.02
C ILE A 66 5.78 -34.26 -12.24
N ASP A 67 6.68 -35.17 -12.61
CA ASP A 67 6.79 -36.47 -11.95
C ASP A 67 7.19 -36.33 -10.47
N ASP A 68 8.07 -35.38 -10.14
CA ASP A 68 8.46 -35.12 -8.75
C ASP A 68 7.29 -34.62 -7.92
N VAL A 69 6.45 -33.75 -8.50
CA VAL A 69 5.20 -33.29 -7.88
C VAL A 69 4.27 -34.48 -7.65
N ARG A 70 4.07 -35.33 -8.67
CA ARG A 70 3.21 -36.51 -8.57
C ARG A 70 3.69 -37.47 -7.48
N PHE A 71 4.99 -37.68 -7.34
CA PHE A 71 5.54 -38.51 -6.25
C PHE A 71 5.29 -37.89 -4.88
N CYS A 72 5.49 -36.57 -4.73
CA CYS A 72 5.21 -35.85 -3.49
C CYS A 72 3.72 -35.93 -3.12
N ILE A 73 2.82 -35.71 -4.09
CA ILE A 73 1.36 -35.79 -3.91
C ILE A 73 0.93 -37.22 -3.58
N LYS A 74 1.52 -38.23 -4.24
CA LYS A 74 1.30 -39.64 -3.90
C LYS A 74 1.71 -39.97 -2.46
N ALA A 75 2.80 -39.40 -1.96
CA ALA A 75 3.21 -39.56 -0.57
C ALA A 75 2.22 -38.86 0.39
N LEU A 76 1.70 -37.69 0.04
CA LEU A 76 0.66 -36.99 0.80
C LEU A 76 -0.68 -37.75 0.81
N HIS A 77 -1.00 -38.49 -0.26
CA HIS A 77 -2.22 -39.29 -0.35
C HIS A 77 -2.30 -40.46 0.62
N VAL A 78 -1.19 -40.84 1.26
CA VAL A 78 -1.18 -41.80 2.37
C VAL A 78 -1.92 -41.23 3.58
N TYR A 79 -1.93 -39.90 3.75
CA TYR A 79 -2.48 -39.22 4.93
C TYR A 79 -3.71 -38.37 4.61
N ILE A 80 -3.86 -37.91 3.37
CA ILE A 80 -4.94 -37.03 2.93
C ILE A 80 -5.67 -37.66 1.75
N SER A 81 -7.00 -37.78 1.86
CA SER A 81 -7.84 -38.33 0.79
C SER A 81 -7.60 -37.61 -0.56
N SER A 82 -7.58 -38.39 -1.65
CA SER A 82 -7.54 -37.88 -3.02
C SER A 82 -8.78 -37.07 -3.41
N GLU A 83 -9.86 -37.19 -2.64
CA GLU A 83 -11.01 -36.30 -2.77
C GLU A 83 -10.73 -34.91 -2.22
N LYS A 84 -9.82 -34.74 -1.26
CA LYS A 84 -9.52 -33.43 -0.66
C LYS A 84 -8.37 -32.72 -1.36
N LEU A 85 -7.29 -33.45 -1.61
CA LEU A 85 -6.08 -32.96 -2.26
C LEU A 85 -6.09 -33.41 -3.72
N GLN A 86 -5.92 -32.50 -4.65
CA GLN A 86 -5.88 -32.80 -6.07
C GLN A 86 -4.71 -32.06 -6.71
N PHE A 87 -3.96 -32.74 -7.58
CA PHE A 87 -2.97 -32.12 -8.44
C PHE A 87 -3.58 -31.95 -9.83
N ILE A 88 -3.61 -30.72 -10.33
CA ILE A 88 -4.26 -30.38 -11.58
C ILE A 88 -3.20 -29.84 -12.53
N GLU A 89 -3.08 -30.52 -13.66
CA GLU A 89 -2.24 -30.15 -14.78
C GLU A 89 -3.15 -29.65 -15.88
N THR A 90 -2.85 -28.52 -16.49
CA THR A 90 -3.61 -28.04 -17.62
C THR A 90 -2.70 -27.52 -18.71
N THR A 91 -2.92 -28.06 -19.90
CA THR A 91 -2.30 -27.63 -21.14
C THR A 91 -3.37 -27.11 -22.09
N GLN A 92 -3.29 -25.82 -22.44
CA GLN A 92 -4.12 -25.24 -23.47
C GLN A 92 -3.27 -24.33 -24.35
N HIS A 93 -3.32 -24.57 -25.68
CA HIS A 93 -2.67 -23.71 -26.67
C HIS A 93 -1.19 -23.41 -26.34
N ASP A 94 -0.40 -24.45 -26.09
CA ASP A 94 1.04 -24.38 -25.74
C ASP A 94 1.38 -23.66 -24.42
N VAL A 95 0.38 -23.31 -23.62
CA VAL A 95 0.54 -22.82 -22.25
C VAL A 95 0.33 -23.98 -21.29
N TYR A 96 1.36 -24.29 -20.49
CA TYR A 96 1.33 -25.27 -19.42
C TYR A 96 1.23 -24.55 -18.08
N SER A 97 0.18 -24.84 -17.32
CA SER A 97 0.06 -24.42 -15.92
C SER A 97 -0.23 -25.63 -15.05
N SER A 98 0.29 -25.63 -13.82
CA SER A 98 -0.02 -26.67 -12.86
C SER A 98 -0.20 -26.11 -11.46
N PHE A 99 -1.14 -26.68 -10.71
CA PHE A 99 -1.44 -26.23 -9.37
C PHE A 99 -1.98 -27.35 -8.51
N ILE A 100 -1.85 -27.16 -7.20
CA ILE A 100 -2.41 -28.05 -6.18
C ILE A 100 -3.69 -27.42 -5.65
N PHE A 101 -4.74 -28.22 -5.57
CA PHE A 101 -6.05 -27.83 -5.06
C PHE A 101 -6.38 -28.63 -3.80
N LEU A 102 -6.65 -27.92 -2.71
CA LEU A 102 -7.08 -28.50 -1.44
C LEU A 102 -8.50 -28.01 -1.10
N LYS A 103 -9.45 -28.94 -1.01
CA LYS A 103 -10.87 -28.66 -0.73
C LYS A 103 -11.39 -29.40 0.50
N ASN A 104 -12.34 -28.77 1.20
CA ASN A 104 -12.99 -29.31 2.41
C ASN A 104 -12.00 -29.91 3.42
N PHE A 105 -10.88 -29.21 3.60
CA PHE A 105 -9.81 -29.63 4.48
C PHE A 105 -10.06 -29.24 5.93
N ASN A 106 -9.53 -30.02 6.86
CA ASN A 106 -9.40 -29.62 8.26
C ASN A 106 -8.08 -28.85 8.48
N ILE A 107 -7.85 -28.33 9.69
CA ILE A 107 -6.65 -27.53 9.97
C ILE A 107 -5.35 -28.34 9.89
N LEU A 108 -5.38 -29.63 10.24
CA LEU A 108 -4.20 -30.51 10.20
C LEU A 108 -3.80 -30.84 8.76
N ASP A 109 -4.77 -31.12 7.89
CA ASP A 109 -4.59 -31.33 6.46
C ASP A 109 -3.89 -30.11 5.84
N CYS A 110 -4.37 -28.90 6.19
CA CYS A 110 -3.78 -27.65 5.70
C CYS A 110 -2.33 -27.45 6.15
N CYS A 111 -2.06 -27.65 7.45
CA CYS A 111 -0.72 -27.55 8.00
C CYS A 111 0.23 -28.55 7.33
N LEU A 112 -0.17 -29.81 7.17
CA LEU A 112 0.64 -30.84 6.53
C LEU A 112 0.95 -30.48 5.07
N VAL A 113 -0.07 -30.16 4.28
CA VAL A 113 0.09 -29.84 2.85
C VAL A 113 0.98 -28.62 2.67
N LEU A 114 0.71 -27.51 3.36
CA LEU A 114 1.49 -26.28 3.18
C LEU A 114 2.94 -26.45 3.61
N SER A 115 3.20 -27.14 4.73
CA SER A 115 4.56 -27.43 5.17
C SER A 115 5.32 -28.28 4.16
N VAL A 116 4.73 -29.39 3.69
CA VAL A 116 5.40 -30.32 2.77
C VAL A 116 5.57 -29.70 1.38
N ILE A 117 4.56 -29.04 0.82
CA ILE A 117 4.62 -28.47 -0.53
C ILE A 117 5.60 -27.29 -0.60
N PHE A 118 5.62 -26.39 0.38
CA PHE A 118 6.59 -25.29 0.37
C PHE A 118 8.01 -25.79 0.65
N ALA A 119 8.18 -26.74 1.58
CA ALA A 119 9.49 -27.35 1.78
C ALA A 119 9.97 -28.03 0.50
N PHE A 120 9.12 -28.81 -0.17
CA PHE A 120 9.43 -29.48 -1.44
C PHE A 120 9.84 -28.49 -2.53
N ARG A 121 9.03 -27.43 -2.75
CA ARG A 121 9.30 -26.37 -3.72
C ARG A 121 10.65 -25.69 -3.47
N ASN A 122 10.93 -25.34 -2.21
CA ASN A 122 12.12 -24.55 -1.87
C ASN A 122 13.37 -25.43 -1.74
N LYS A 123 13.24 -26.71 -1.38
CA LYS A 123 14.32 -27.71 -1.39
C LYS A 123 14.92 -27.89 -2.75
N GLN A 124 14.10 -28.03 -3.79
CA GLN A 124 14.60 -28.27 -5.15
C GLN A 124 15.49 -27.14 -5.67
N LEU A 125 15.36 -25.92 -5.12
CA LEU A 125 16.20 -24.78 -5.46
C LEU A 125 17.54 -24.76 -4.71
N LEU A 126 17.65 -25.44 -3.56
CA LEU A 126 18.76 -25.28 -2.62
C LEU A 126 19.57 -26.56 -2.38
N VAL A 127 18.96 -27.73 -2.51
CA VAL A 127 19.55 -29.03 -2.14
C VAL A 127 19.29 -30.03 -3.28
N PRO A 128 20.25 -30.91 -3.62
CA PRO A 128 20.02 -32.00 -4.56
C PRO A 128 18.81 -32.84 -4.14
N PHE A 129 18.02 -33.24 -5.14
CA PHE A 129 16.73 -33.89 -4.94
C PHE A 129 16.81 -35.10 -4.01
N ASN A 130 16.13 -35.02 -2.86
CA ASN A 130 15.91 -36.14 -1.94
C ASN A 130 14.40 -36.42 -1.84
N LYS A 131 14.01 -37.69 -1.90
CA LYS A 131 12.61 -38.16 -1.80
C LYS A 131 12.07 -38.14 -0.35
N GLU A 132 12.81 -37.57 0.59
CA GLU A 132 12.34 -37.31 1.96
C GLU A 132 11.43 -36.08 2.03
N TYR A 133 10.15 -36.26 1.69
CA TYR A 133 9.15 -35.18 1.65
C TYR A 133 8.76 -34.65 3.04
N PHE A 134 8.76 -35.50 4.07
CA PHE A 134 8.30 -35.16 5.42
C PHE A 134 9.39 -34.64 6.36
N ASN A 135 10.66 -34.75 5.96
CA ASN A 135 11.80 -34.25 6.74
C ASN A 135 12.09 -32.80 6.34
N ILE A 136 11.56 -31.81 7.06
CA ILE A 136 11.69 -30.39 6.68
C ILE A 136 12.90 -29.79 7.41
N PRO A 137 13.99 -29.44 6.72
CA PRO A 137 15.17 -28.92 7.37
C PRO A 137 15.01 -27.42 7.69
N GLU A 138 15.71 -26.97 8.72
CA GLU A 138 15.55 -25.64 9.31
C GLU A 138 16.13 -24.51 8.44
N ASP A 139 17.12 -24.83 7.62
CA ASP A 139 17.83 -23.91 6.74
C ASP A 139 16.99 -23.46 5.53
N ILE A 140 15.86 -24.12 5.28
CA ILE A 140 15.01 -23.83 4.12
C ILE A 140 13.91 -22.84 4.53
N PRO A 141 13.79 -21.70 3.83
CA PRO A 141 12.66 -20.80 4.05
C PRO A 141 11.37 -21.52 3.66
N LEU A 142 10.33 -21.35 4.46
CA LEU A 142 8.99 -21.87 4.13
C LEU A 142 8.12 -20.71 3.66
N GLY A 143 7.19 -20.99 2.77
CA GLY A 143 6.26 -19.99 2.28
C GLY A 143 6.34 -19.76 0.77
N GLY A 144 5.52 -18.82 0.34
CA GLY A 144 5.13 -18.63 -1.04
C GLY A 144 3.68 -18.15 -1.13
N SER A 145 3.18 -18.01 -2.35
CA SER A 145 1.82 -17.58 -2.60
C SER A 145 0.83 -18.73 -2.52
N ILE A 146 -0.29 -18.46 -1.85
CA ILE A 146 -1.52 -19.27 -1.93
C ILE A 146 -2.64 -18.41 -2.47
N TYR A 147 -3.62 -19.05 -3.10
CA TYR A 147 -4.82 -18.38 -3.56
C TYR A 147 -6.04 -18.93 -2.83
N LEU A 148 -6.86 -18.01 -2.33
CA LEU A 148 -8.15 -18.29 -1.74
C LEU A 148 -9.25 -17.65 -2.59
N SER A 149 -10.48 -18.17 -2.51
CA SER A 149 -11.63 -17.45 -3.06
C SER A 149 -11.76 -16.06 -2.43
N ARG A 150 -12.13 -15.03 -3.21
CA ARG A 150 -12.48 -13.70 -2.67
C ARG A 150 -13.63 -13.74 -1.66
N SER A 151 -14.43 -14.81 -1.67
CA SER A 151 -15.49 -15.00 -0.68
C SER A 151 -14.99 -15.38 0.72
N SER A 152 -13.69 -15.66 0.88
CA SER A 152 -13.05 -15.95 2.16
C SER A 152 -12.74 -14.66 2.92
N ILE A 153 -13.32 -14.53 4.12
CA ILE A 153 -13.21 -13.34 4.96
C ILE A 153 -12.38 -13.66 6.20
N LEU A 154 -11.36 -12.86 6.47
CA LEU A 154 -10.62 -12.92 7.73
C LEU A 154 -11.51 -12.37 8.85
N ARG A 155 -11.88 -13.21 9.82
CA ARG A 155 -12.63 -12.83 11.01
C ARG A 155 -11.81 -13.18 12.23
N TRP A 156 -11.21 -12.16 12.84
CA TRP A 156 -10.42 -12.36 14.04
C TRP A 156 -11.28 -12.90 15.19
N ASN A 157 -11.05 -14.16 15.56
CA ASN A 157 -11.74 -14.79 16.67
C ASN A 157 -10.98 -14.51 17.97
N ARG A 158 -11.33 -13.39 18.64
CA ARG A 158 -10.73 -13.00 19.93
C ARG A 158 -10.84 -14.06 21.03
N LYS A 159 -11.79 -15.00 20.91
CA LYS A 159 -11.97 -16.08 21.89
C LYS A 159 -10.88 -17.15 21.80
N LEU A 160 -10.34 -17.40 20.59
CA LEU A 160 -9.32 -18.42 20.37
C LEU A 160 -7.90 -17.92 20.68
N PHE A 161 -7.66 -16.61 20.53
CA PHE A 161 -6.33 -16.01 20.73
C PHE A 161 -6.40 -14.73 21.56
N PRO A 162 -6.75 -14.80 22.86
CA PRO A 162 -6.96 -13.60 23.68
C PRO A 162 -5.66 -12.85 24.04
N LYS A 163 -4.46 -13.44 23.90
CA LYS A 163 -3.18 -12.85 24.35
C LYS A 163 -1.94 -13.32 23.56
N ILE A 164 -1.89 -13.16 22.24
CA ILE A 164 -0.66 -13.45 21.47
C ILE A 164 -0.35 -12.32 20.48
N ASP A 165 -0.18 -11.09 20.99
CA ASP A 165 0.20 -9.94 20.16
C ASP A 165 1.62 -9.42 20.43
N LYS A 166 2.41 -10.03 21.31
CA LYS A 166 3.69 -9.42 21.71
C LYS A 166 4.94 -10.29 21.72
N LEU A 167 4.88 -11.61 21.56
CA LEU A 167 6.10 -12.41 21.80
C LEU A 167 6.61 -13.40 20.75
N ASN A 168 5.90 -13.78 19.67
CA ASN A 168 6.45 -14.83 18.78
C ASN A 168 6.03 -14.77 17.29
N THR A 169 5.59 -13.62 16.80
CA THR A 169 5.04 -13.48 15.43
C THR A 169 5.81 -12.54 14.51
N ALA A 170 6.95 -11.97 14.95
CA ALA A 170 7.70 -11.02 14.12
C ALA A 170 8.24 -11.64 12.82
N ALA A 171 8.45 -12.96 12.79
CA ALA A 171 9.02 -13.69 11.66
C ALA A 171 7.97 -14.28 10.70
N PHE A 172 6.78 -14.62 11.16
CA PHE A 172 5.77 -15.27 10.32
C PHE A 172 4.66 -14.31 9.92
N LYS A 173 4.53 -14.03 8.62
CA LYS A 173 3.60 -13.03 8.11
C LYS A 173 2.73 -13.60 7.00
N PHE A 174 1.46 -13.21 7.03
CA PHE A 174 0.56 -13.32 5.89
C PHE A 174 0.33 -11.93 5.34
N THR A 175 0.67 -11.74 4.08
CA THR A 175 0.43 -10.49 3.37
C THR A 175 -0.57 -10.79 2.26
N GLU A 176 -1.77 -10.23 2.35
CA GLU A 176 -2.72 -10.27 1.22
C GLU A 176 -2.20 -9.30 0.15
N SER A 177 -2.11 -9.75 -1.10
CA SER A 177 -1.66 -8.89 -2.19
C SER A 177 -2.73 -7.83 -2.50
N ASP A 178 -2.32 -6.56 -2.53
CA ASP A 178 -3.18 -5.45 -2.93
C ASP A 178 -3.63 -5.59 -4.41
N PHE A 179 -2.79 -6.22 -5.22
CA PHE A 179 -3.05 -6.47 -6.64
C PHE A 179 -3.10 -7.97 -6.90
N SER A 180 -4.31 -8.49 -7.06
CA SER A 180 -4.50 -9.90 -7.45
C SER A 180 -4.69 -9.99 -8.96
N THR A 181 -3.79 -10.72 -9.61
CA THR A 181 -3.81 -11.00 -11.06
C THR A 181 -4.99 -11.90 -11.45
N LEU A 182 -5.35 -12.84 -10.58
CA LEU A 182 -6.44 -13.80 -10.82
C LEU A 182 -7.79 -13.25 -10.35
N SER A 183 -8.64 -12.90 -11.31
CA SER A 183 -10.02 -12.48 -11.04
C SER A 183 -10.76 -13.53 -10.19
N TYR A 184 -11.54 -13.07 -9.19
CA TYR A 184 -12.28 -13.88 -8.20
C TYR A 184 -11.47 -14.57 -7.11
N PHE A 185 -10.15 -14.49 -7.18
CA PHE A 185 -9.27 -15.00 -6.14
C PHE A 185 -8.56 -13.84 -5.45
N LYS A 186 -8.06 -14.13 -4.26
CA LYS A 186 -7.14 -13.26 -3.54
C LYS A 186 -5.88 -14.05 -3.28
N GLU A 187 -4.75 -13.40 -3.54
CA GLU A 187 -3.43 -13.97 -3.31
C GLU A 187 -2.98 -13.61 -1.91
N ILE A 188 -2.54 -14.60 -1.16
CA ILE A 188 -1.95 -14.41 0.16
C ILE A 188 -0.53 -14.95 0.08
N PHE A 189 0.43 -14.06 0.31
CA PHE A 189 1.83 -14.42 0.42
C PHE A 189 2.14 -14.81 1.86
N ILE A 190 2.76 -15.97 2.03
CA ILE A 190 3.22 -16.50 3.31
C ILE A 190 4.72 -16.28 3.37
N GLU A 191 5.17 -15.48 4.33
CA GLU A 191 6.58 -15.22 4.58
C GLU A 191 7.01 -15.94 5.87
N PHE A 192 7.93 -16.90 5.75
CA PHE A 192 8.60 -17.52 6.89
C PHE A 192 10.11 -17.63 6.62
N PRO A 193 10.95 -16.94 7.41
CA PRO A 193 12.39 -16.91 7.19
C PRO A 193 13.03 -18.28 7.47
N SER A 194 14.16 -18.51 6.80
CA SER A 194 15.05 -19.64 7.09
C SER A 194 15.60 -19.57 8.51
N ASN A 195 16.07 -20.70 9.03
CA ASN A 195 16.62 -20.85 10.38
C ASN A 195 15.61 -20.60 11.50
N CYS A 196 14.35 -20.96 11.26
CA CYS A 196 13.26 -20.87 12.22
C CYS A 196 12.59 -22.23 12.40
N SER A 197 12.10 -22.51 13.60
CA SER A 197 11.45 -23.79 13.89
C SER A 197 10.15 -23.98 13.10
N LEU A 198 9.98 -25.15 12.46
CA LEU A 198 8.71 -25.55 11.82
C LEU A 198 7.50 -25.40 12.77
N THR A 199 7.72 -25.52 14.08
CA THR A 199 6.70 -25.25 15.11
C THR A 199 6.05 -23.88 14.95
N TYR A 200 6.82 -22.84 14.62
CA TYR A 200 6.27 -21.49 14.41
C TYR A 200 5.45 -21.39 13.13
N PHE A 201 5.92 -22.02 12.05
CA PHE A 201 5.19 -22.08 10.79
C PHE A 201 3.83 -22.77 10.97
N VAL A 202 3.81 -23.98 11.55
CA VAL A 202 2.59 -24.76 11.78
C VAL A 202 1.61 -24.02 12.70
N ASN A 203 2.10 -23.42 13.79
CA ASN A 203 1.28 -22.59 14.68
C ASN A 203 0.71 -21.37 13.97
N GLY A 204 1.49 -20.76 13.08
CA GLY A 204 1.08 -19.61 12.28
C GLY A 204 -0.03 -19.97 11.28
N ILE A 205 0.14 -21.06 10.52
CA ILE A 205 -0.90 -21.59 9.63
C ILE A 205 -2.18 -21.86 10.43
N THR A 206 -2.06 -22.57 11.55
CA THR A 206 -3.17 -22.90 12.44
C THR A 206 -3.95 -21.64 12.85
N LYS A 207 -3.24 -20.64 13.38
CA LYS A 207 -3.84 -19.36 13.80
C LYS A 207 -4.54 -18.63 12.67
N HIS A 208 -3.96 -18.62 11.48
CA HIS A 208 -4.52 -17.88 10.36
C HIS A 208 -5.77 -18.55 9.81
N PHE A 209 -5.71 -19.85 9.52
CA PHE A 209 -6.84 -20.56 8.90
C PHE A 209 -8.02 -20.77 9.84
N LEU A 210 -7.80 -20.87 11.16
CA LEU A 210 -8.89 -20.84 12.14
C LEU A 210 -9.61 -19.48 12.22
N ASN A 211 -8.95 -18.40 11.80
CA ASN A 211 -9.55 -17.07 11.70
C ASN A 211 -10.17 -16.79 10.32
N ILE A 212 -10.06 -17.69 9.35
CA ILE A 212 -10.68 -17.53 8.04
C ILE A 212 -12.08 -18.14 8.06
N LYS A 213 -13.08 -17.35 7.66
CA LYS A 213 -14.41 -17.86 7.32
C LYS A 213 -14.51 -17.99 5.80
N PHE A 214 -14.59 -19.23 5.33
CA PHE A 214 -14.77 -19.54 3.91
C PHE A 214 -16.22 -19.29 3.49
N GLY A 215 -16.38 -18.54 2.39
CA GLY A 215 -17.67 -18.30 1.76
C GLY A 215 -18.12 -19.48 0.89
N LYS A 216 -19.36 -19.44 0.42
CA LYS A 216 -19.87 -20.44 -0.53
C LYS A 216 -19.13 -20.28 -1.86
N CYS A 217 -18.37 -21.28 -2.26
CA CYS A 217 -17.78 -21.36 -3.59
C CYS A 217 -18.77 -21.98 -4.58
N GLY A 218 -18.70 -21.56 -5.85
CA GLY A 218 -19.46 -22.22 -6.92
C GLY A 218 -18.93 -23.65 -7.16
N LYS A 219 -19.79 -24.55 -7.66
CA LYS A 219 -19.42 -25.96 -7.93
C LYS A 219 -18.23 -26.13 -8.88
N GLN A 220 -17.93 -25.11 -9.70
CA GLN A 220 -16.85 -25.10 -10.69
C GLN A 220 -15.72 -24.12 -10.31
N ILE A 221 -15.43 -23.97 -9.01
CA ILE A 221 -14.36 -23.05 -8.57
C ILE A 221 -13.00 -23.45 -9.11
N GLU A 222 -12.75 -24.76 -9.24
CA GLU A 222 -11.55 -25.34 -9.85
C GLU A 222 -11.40 -24.90 -11.31
N SER A 223 -12.39 -25.17 -12.16
CA SER A 223 -12.36 -24.76 -13.57
C SER A 223 -12.26 -23.25 -13.75
N ARG A 224 -12.83 -22.47 -12.82
CA ARG A 224 -12.69 -21.01 -12.81
C ARG A 224 -11.26 -20.59 -12.46
N PHE A 225 -10.62 -21.24 -11.51
CA PHE A 225 -9.21 -21.01 -11.18
C PHE A 225 -8.32 -21.34 -12.38
N THR A 226 -8.47 -22.53 -12.97
CA THR A 226 -7.74 -22.96 -14.17
C THR A 226 -7.87 -21.95 -15.30
N ARG A 227 -9.09 -21.51 -15.61
CA ARG A 227 -9.34 -20.51 -16.67
C ARG A 227 -8.70 -19.16 -16.36
N SER A 228 -8.75 -18.70 -15.11
CA SER A 228 -8.11 -17.45 -14.70
C SER A 228 -6.60 -17.53 -14.82
N LEU A 229 -5.99 -18.64 -14.38
CA LEU A 229 -4.54 -18.84 -14.42
C LEU A 229 -4.02 -18.92 -15.85
N LEU A 230 -4.62 -19.78 -16.68
CA LEU A 230 -4.27 -19.88 -18.11
C LEU A 230 -4.51 -18.56 -18.85
N GLY A 231 -5.59 -17.85 -18.54
CA GLY A 231 -5.88 -16.56 -19.13
C GLY A 231 -4.79 -15.53 -18.82
N PHE A 232 -4.30 -15.53 -17.58
CA PHE A 232 -3.21 -14.67 -17.14
C PHE A 232 -1.88 -15.03 -17.81
N GLU A 233 -1.49 -16.31 -17.80
CA GLU A 233 -0.25 -16.76 -18.46
C GLU A 233 -0.28 -16.53 -19.98
N LYS A 234 -1.42 -16.77 -20.63
CA LYS A 234 -1.60 -16.46 -22.05
C LYS A 234 -1.42 -14.96 -22.31
N HIS A 235 -1.98 -14.11 -21.45
CA HIS A 235 -1.83 -12.66 -21.61
C HIS A 235 -0.38 -12.21 -21.45
N LEU A 236 0.35 -12.78 -20.48
CA LEU A 236 1.79 -12.54 -20.31
C LEU A 236 2.58 -13.01 -21.54
N ASN A 237 2.34 -14.22 -22.01
CA ASN A 237 3.04 -14.77 -23.18
C ASN A 237 2.76 -13.94 -24.44
N MET A 238 1.50 -13.55 -24.69
CA MET A 238 1.14 -12.65 -25.78
C MET A 238 1.91 -11.33 -25.68
N SER A 239 1.97 -10.73 -24.49
CA SER A 239 2.71 -9.47 -24.26
C SER A 239 4.20 -9.63 -24.58
N LEU A 240 4.80 -10.78 -24.26
CA LEU A 240 6.20 -11.07 -24.61
C LEU A 240 6.40 -11.27 -26.12
N TYR A 241 5.46 -11.95 -26.80
CA TYR A 241 5.51 -12.12 -28.26
C TYR A 241 5.26 -10.82 -29.03
N GLU A 242 4.59 -9.84 -28.43
CA GLU A 242 4.39 -8.51 -29.02
C GLU A 242 5.66 -7.64 -28.99
N LEU A 243 6.63 -7.92 -28.10
CA LEU A 243 7.83 -7.10 -27.93
C LEU A 243 8.60 -6.85 -29.25
N PRO A 244 8.89 -7.85 -30.10
CA PRO A 244 9.64 -7.61 -31.34
C PRO A 244 8.88 -6.72 -32.33
N PHE A 245 7.55 -6.75 -32.33
CA PHE A 245 6.72 -5.93 -33.23
C PHE A 245 6.68 -4.46 -32.78
N ILE A 246 6.77 -4.22 -31.47
CA ILE A 246 6.92 -2.87 -30.90
C ILE A 246 8.33 -2.32 -31.22
N VAL A 247 9.38 -3.10 -30.95
CA VAL A 247 10.77 -2.65 -31.12
C VAL A 247 11.15 -2.41 -32.57
N ASN A 248 10.73 -3.32 -33.47
CA ASN A 248 11.03 -3.18 -34.89
C ASN A 248 10.04 -2.25 -35.61
N ALA A 249 9.00 -1.78 -34.93
CA ALA A 249 8.03 -0.83 -35.45
C ALA A 249 7.33 -1.33 -36.74
N VAL A 250 7.25 -2.65 -36.94
CA VAL A 250 6.59 -3.28 -38.09
C VAL A 250 5.44 -4.14 -37.58
N GLY A 251 4.23 -3.84 -38.01
CA GLY A 251 3.10 -4.79 -38.02
C GLY A 251 1.95 -4.52 -37.03
N LEU A 252 2.22 -3.94 -35.85
CA LEU A 252 1.14 -3.66 -34.87
C LEU A 252 0.67 -2.20 -34.86
N PHE A 253 1.52 -1.27 -35.30
CA PHE A 253 1.22 0.16 -35.31
C PHE A 253 1.47 0.75 -36.69
N ASP A 254 0.62 1.70 -37.08
CA ASP A 254 0.88 2.57 -38.22
C ASP A 254 1.88 3.65 -37.79
N MET A 255 3.15 3.33 -37.99
CA MET A 255 4.26 4.20 -37.61
C MET A 255 4.36 5.45 -38.49
N GLU A 256 3.84 5.42 -39.71
CA GLU A 256 3.87 6.58 -40.61
C GLU A 256 2.89 7.64 -40.11
N SER A 257 1.64 7.25 -39.86
CA SER A 257 0.63 8.14 -39.27
C SER A 257 1.06 8.63 -37.88
N LEU A 258 1.65 7.77 -37.05
CA LEU A 258 2.11 8.16 -35.72
C LEU A 258 3.28 9.14 -35.77
N ARG A 259 4.19 8.99 -36.75
CA ARG A 259 5.29 9.93 -36.99
C ARG A 259 4.76 11.28 -37.45
N GLU A 260 3.81 11.32 -38.39
CA GLU A 260 3.24 12.55 -38.92
C GLU A 260 2.49 13.35 -37.85
N CYS A 261 1.63 12.70 -37.07
CA CYS A 261 0.88 13.33 -35.99
C CYS A 261 1.79 13.93 -34.91
N ASN A 262 2.88 13.25 -34.56
CA ASN A 262 3.76 13.69 -33.47
C ASN A 262 4.91 14.60 -33.92
N LYS A 263 5.18 14.73 -35.23
CA LYS A 263 6.34 15.47 -35.76
C LYS A 263 6.38 16.91 -35.28
N THR A 264 5.29 17.65 -35.45
CA THR A 264 5.21 19.08 -35.10
C THR A 264 5.36 19.32 -33.61
N VAL A 265 4.78 18.44 -32.78
CA VAL A 265 4.88 18.50 -31.32
C VAL A 265 6.32 18.22 -30.86
N LEU A 266 6.98 17.23 -31.45
CA LEU A 266 8.38 16.91 -31.15
C LEU A 266 9.34 18.03 -31.59
N GLU A 267 9.12 18.61 -32.77
CA GLU A 267 9.93 19.73 -33.26
C GLU A 267 9.75 20.98 -32.38
N SER A 268 8.52 21.31 -32.00
CA SER A 268 8.23 22.41 -31.07
C SER A 268 8.83 22.16 -29.69
N SER A 269 8.70 20.94 -29.16
CA SER A 269 9.31 20.56 -27.88
C SER A 269 10.83 20.69 -27.93
N LYS A 270 11.47 20.27 -29.02
CA LYS A 270 12.92 20.40 -29.21
C LYS A 270 13.34 21.87 -29.25
N ALA A 271 12.62 22.71 -29.98
CA ALA A 271 12.90 24.15 -30.06
C ALA A 271 12.78 24.83 -28.68
N ASN A 272 11.76 24.47 -27.90
CA ASN A 272 11.56 25.00 -26.56
C ASN A 272 12.67 24.57 -25.60
N ILE A 273 13.12 23.32 -25.67
CA ILE A 273 14.24 22.81 -24.85
C ILE A 273 15.54 23.54 -25.20
N LEU A 274 15.83 23.74 -26.49
CA LEU A 274 17.01 24.47 -26.93
C LEU A 274 16.99 25.93 -26.46
N LYS A 275 15.86 26.61 -26.65
CA LYS A 275 15.67 27.99 -26.18
C LYS A 275 15.87 28.11 -24.67
N TYR A 276 15.30 27.17 -23.90
CA TYR A 276 15.48 27.14 -22.46
C TYR A 276 16.95 26.91 -22.06
N ASN A 277 17.67 26.06 -22.79
CA ASN A 277 19.10 25.83 -22.55
C ASN A 277 19.91 27.11 -22.81
N ASP A 278 19.62 27.82 -23.90
CA ASP A 278 20.26 29.10 -24.22
C ASP A 278 19.95 30.18 -23.17
N GLU A 279 18.72 30.24 -22.67
CA GLU A 279 18.29 31.12 -21.58
C GLU A 279 19.03 30.80 -20.28
N MET A 280 19.23 29.51 -19.96
CA MET A 280 19.99 29.07 -18.79
C MET A 280 21.49 29.36 -18.90
N GLU A 281 22.08 29.19 -20.08
CA GLU A 281 23.49 29.55 -20.32
C GLU A 281 23.71 31.07 -20.19
N GLN A 282 22.79 31.88 -20.71
CA GLN A 282 22.84 33.35 -20.56
C GLN A 282 22.62 33.81 -19.12
N TYR A 283 21.78 33.12 -18.35
CA TYR A 283 21.57 33.42 -16.94
C TYR A 283 22.79 33.07 -16.06
N ASN A 284 23.51 32.01 -16.42
CA ASN A 284 24.68 31.54 -15.69
C ASN A 284 26.01 32.21 -16.11
N ASP A 285 26.06 32.89 -17.25
CA ASP A 285 27.23 33.62 -17.72
C ASP A 285 27.18 35.11 -17.29
N PRO A 286 27.92 35.51 -16.24
CA PRO A 286 27.87 36.87 -15.70
C PRO A 286 28.40 37.94 -16.67
N SER A 287 28.99 37.53 -17.80
CA SER A 287 29.51 38.43 -18.83
C SER A 287 28.46 38.92 -19.85
N LYS A 288 27.25 38.34 -19.87
CA LYS A 288 26.17 38.67 -20.83
C LYS A 288 24.91 39.31 -20.23
N VAL A 289 24.91 39.67 -18.94
CA VAL A 289 23.84 40.48 -18.36
C VAL A 289 23.99 41.93 -18.82
N SER A 290 23.53 42.19 -20.05
CA SER A 290 23.29 43.54 -20.53
C SER A 290 22.22 44.15 -19.64
N LYS A 291 22.61 45.14 -18.82
CA LYS A 291 21.69 45.96 -18.03
C LYS A 291 20.53 46.41 -18.92
N PRO A 292 19.26 46.21 -18.56
CA PRO A 292 18.16 46.86 -19.26
C PRO A 292 18.36 48.36 -19.10
N SER A 293 18.54 49.05 -20.22
CA SER A 293 18.53 50.49 -20.31
C SER A 293 17.09 50.95 -20.07
N VAL A 294 16.79 51.26 -18.80
CA VAL A 294 15.56 51.98 -18.44
C VAL A 294 15.70 53.40 -19.00
N LYS A 295 15.20 53.62 -20.21
CA LYS A 295 14.72 54.93 -20.62
C LYS A 295 13.33 55.09 -20.04
N GLU A 296 13.21 56.06 -19.14
CA GLU A 296 11.94 56.61 -18.69
C GLU A 296 11.09 57.00 -19.92
N ASN A 297 9.91 56.41 -20.02
CA ASN A 297 8.77 57.01 -20.69
C ASN A 297 7.54 56.70 -19.84
N ILE A 298 7.25 57.63 -18.94
CA ILE A 298 5.93 57.83 -18.39
C ILE A 298 5.06 58.30 -19.55
N ASP A 299 4.21 57.43 -20.10
CA ASP A 299 2.83 57.75 -20.47
C ASP A 299 2.11 56.60 -21.20
N LYS A 300 0.89 56.33 -20.75
CA LYS A 300 -0.22 55.61 -21.40
C LYS A 300 -0.07 54.09 -21.63
N VAL A 301 -0.37 53.32 -20.58
CA VAL A 301 -0.89 51.94 -20.73
C VAL A 301 -2.36 52.04 -21.12
N GLY A 302 -2.63 51.83 -22.41
CA GLY A 302 -3.98 51.57 -22.92
C GLY A 302 -4.46 50.19 -22.48
N LEU A 303 -5.74 50.13 -22.10
CA LEU A 303 -6.49 48.89 -21.90
C LEU A 303 -6.32 47.97 -23.12
N VAL A 304 -5.82 46.76 -22.90
CA VAL A 304 -6.04 45.64 -23.81
C VAL A 304 -7.06 44.71 -23.19
N THR A 305 -8.19 44.67 -23.89
CA THR A 305 -9.46 44.01 -23.67
C THR A 305 -9.31 42.51 -23.37
N GLN A 306 -9.76 42.07 -22.19
CA GLN A 306 -10.11 40.67 -21.95
C GLN A 306 -11.34 40.32 -22.80
N GLN A 307 -11.14 39.58 -23.88
CA GLN A 307 -12.23 38.91 -24.59
C GLN A 307 -12.77 37.77 -23.71
N LYS A 308 -13.95 38.00 -23.14
CA LYS A 308 -14.83 36.94 -22.62
C LYS A 308 -15.27 36.05 -23.78
N GLY A 309 -14.67 34.88 -23.90
CA GLY A 309 -15.23 33.77 -24.66
C GLY A 309 -16.27 33.05 -23.80
N SER A 310 -17.54 33.41 -23.97
CA SER A 310 -18.66 32.57 -23.56
C SER A 310 -18.68 31.31 -24.42
N ASN A 311 -18.56 30.14 -23.79
CA ASN A 311 -19.12 28.92 -24.35
C ASN A 311 -19.71 28.10 -23.21
N GLN A 312 -21.03 28.24 -23.08
CA GLN A 312 -21.91 27.26 -22.45
C GLN A 312 -21.69 25.92 -23.13
N TYR A 313 -21.16 24.94 -22.40
CA TYR A 313 -21.39 23.54 -22.71
C TYR A 313 -22.22 22.92 -21.59
N ILE A 314 -23.41 22.54 -22.02
CA ILE A 314 -24.46 21.82 -21.31
C ILE A 314 -23.87 20.50 -20.80
N GLY A 315 -23.59 20.45 -19.49
CA GLY A 315 -23.28 19.21 -18.79
C GLY A 315 -24.53 18.35 -18.71
N LYS A 316 -24.60 17.31 -19.55
CA LYS A 316 -25.59 16.25 -19.46
C LYS A 316 -25.52 15.59 -18.08
N ASN A 317 -26.67 15.50 -17.45
CA ASN A 317 -26.94 14.76 -16.23
C ASN A 317 -26.40 13.32 -16.32
N ALA A 318 -25.38 13.01 -15.52
CA ALA A 318 -25.10 11.65 -15.09
C ALA A 318 -25.72 11.47 -13.69
N THR A 319 -26.82 10.72 -13.66
CA THR A 319 -27.62 10.37 -12.50
C THR A 319 -26.79 9.85 -11.31
N SER A 320 -26.86 10.59 -10.20
CA SER A 320 -26.62 10.07 -8.86
C SER A 320 -27.71 9.05 -8.51
N ARG A 321 -27.32 7.77 -8.38
CA ARG A 321 -28.14 6.78 -7.64
C ARG A 321 -27.89 6.98 -6.16
N PHE A 322 -28.67 7.84 -5.52
CA PHE A 322 -29.08 7.76 -4.11
C PHE A 322 -30.17 8.82 -3.87
N GLY A 323 -31.40 8.54 -4.31
CA GLY A 323 -32.60 9.12 -3.71
C GLY A 323 -32.91 8.31 -2.45
N GLU A 324 -32.95 8.90 -1.27
CA GLU A 324 -34.00 9.81 -0.77
C GLU A 324 -35.33 9.06 -0.59
N LEU A 325 -35.52 8.54 0.64
CA LEU A 325 -36.79 8.12 1.19
C LEU A 325 -36.99 8.93 2.47
N SER A 326 -37.65 10.09 2.36
CA SER A 326 -38.49 10.63 3.44
C SER A 326 -39.17 11.94 3.02
N SER A 327 -40.41 11.83 2.58
CA SER A 327 -41.46 12.84 2.80
C SER A 327 -42.62 12.08 3.46
N GLY A 328 -43.32 12.56 4.47
CA GLY A 328 -43.19 13.73 5.34
C GLY A 328 -44.25 13.59 6.43
N ALA A 329 -44.12 14.33 7.53
CA ALA A 329 -45.26 14.69 8.38
C ALA A 329 -44.89 15.92 9.23
N ARG A 330 -45.84 16.85 9.28
CA ARG A 330 -45.78 18.19 9.86
C ARG A 330 -45.68 18.17 11.40
N GLY A 331 -45.02 19.18 11.96
CA GLY A 331 -45.13 19.54 13.38
C GLY A 331 -44.20 20.68 13.81
N THR A 332 -44.70 21.92 13.70
CA THR A 332 -44.51 23.06 14.63
C THR A 332 -43.12 23.43 15.18
N THR A 333 -42.60 24.56 14.69
CA THR A 333 -41.95 25.69 15.40
C THR A 333 -41.30 25.47 16.78
N SER A 334 -39.97 25.56 16.82
CA SER A 334 -39.18 26.30 17.84
C SER A 334 -37.68 26.31 17.49
N GLY A 335 -37.09 27.49 17.26
CA GLY A 335 -35.69 27.87 17.51
C GLY A 335 -34.52 27.08 16.87
N PRO A 336 -33.37 27.74 16.57
CA PRO A 336 -32.15 27.05 16.17
C PRO A 336 -31.48 26.47 17.42
N GLU A 337 -31.92 25.30 17.88
CA GLU A 337 -31.19 24.58 18.91
C GLU A 337 -29.92 23.97 18.30
N ASN A 338 -28.80 24.57 18.68
CA ASN A 338 -27.46 24.01 18.63
C ASN A 338 -27.49 22.52 19.00
N ARG A 339 -27.29 21.65 18.00
CA ARG A 339 -26.97 20.26 18.27
C ARG A 339 -25.61 20.22 18.96
N PRO A 340 -25.48 19.65 20.17
CA PRO A 340 -24.21 19.60 20.87
C PRO A 340 -23.26 18.65 20.11
N GLY A 341 -22.16 19.21 19.59
CA GLY A 341 -21.00 18.43 19.15
C GLY A 341 -20.65 18.46 17.67
N PHE A 342 -21.37 19.21 16.80
CA PHE A 342 -20.96 19.38 15.41
C PHE A 342 -20.65 20.85 15.12
N MET A 343 -19.36 21.14 14.85
CA MET A 343 -18.92 22.48 14.46
C MET A 343 -19.54 22.89 13.12
N THR A 344 -19.93 24.15 12.98
CA THR A 344 -20.36 24.74 11.70
C THR A 344 -19.20 24.83 10.71
N GLN A 345 -19.47 25.07 9.42
CA GLN A 345 -18.40 25.16 8.41
C GLN A 345 -17.49 26.35 8.67
N GLU A 346 -18.06 27.45 9.17
CA GLU A 346 -17.37 28.66 9.57
C GLU A 346 -16.44 28.39 10.76
N GLU A 347 -16.90 27.65 11.75
CA GLU A 347 -16.10 27.23 12.92
C GLU A 347 -14.96 26.28 12.52
N ILE A 348 -15.21 25.36 11.58
CA ILE A 348 -14.18 24.46 11.03
C ILE A 348 -13.11 25.27 10.27
N LYS A 349 -13.54 26.25 9.46
CA LYS A 349 -12.64 27.16 8.73
C LYS A 349 -11.78 27.97 9.71
N GLU A 350 -12.37 28.55 10.74
CA GLU A 350 -11.64 29.30 11.78
C GLU A 350 -10.60 28.42 12.49
N HIS A 351 -10.96 27.19 12.85
CA HIS A 351 -10.01 26.24 13.47
C HIS A 351 -8.87 25.85 12.51
N CYS A 352 -9.13 25.69 11.21
CA CYS A 352 -8.09 25.43 10.22
C CYS A 352 -7.11 26.60 10.09
N ILE A 353 -7.60 27.84 10.01
CA ILE A 353 -6.77 29.06 9.97
C ILE A 353 -5.96 29.21 11.26
N ALA A 354 -6.56 28.93 12.42
CA ALA A 354 -5.86 28.92 13.71
C ALA A 354 -4.69 27.93 13.74
N THR A 355 -4.86 26.76 13.10
CA THR A 355 -3.80 25.74 12.98
C THR A 355 -2.63 26.24 12.13
N ILE A 356 -2.90 27.00 11.05
CA ILE A 356 -1.87 27.61 10.21
C ILE A 356 -1.11 28.69 10.98
N LYS A 357 -1.80 29.52 11.77
CA LYS A 357 -1.16 30.55 12.60
C LYS A 357 -0.24 29.94 13.65
N ALA A 358 -0.70 28.91 14.36
CA ALA A 358 0.13 28.16 15.30
C ALA A 358 1.35 27.52 14.63
N ALA A 359 1.18 26.97 13.41
CA ALA A 359 2.29 26.41 12.65
C ALA A 359 3.32 27.47 12.22
N LYS A 360 2.87 28.68 11.83
CA LYS A 360 3.77 29.80 11.49
C LYS A 360 4.64 30.20 12.68
N ASP A 361 4.05 30.30 13.86
CA ASP A 361 4.81 30.69 15.06
C ASP A 361 5.79 29.61 15.49
N PHE A 362 5.41 28.34 15.39
CA PHE A 362 6.35 27.24 15.60
C PHE A 362 7.54 27.31 14.64
N VAL A 363 7.32 27.60 13.35
CA VAL A 363 8.41 27.70 12.37
C VAL A 363 9.30 28.92 12.63
N ARG A 364 8.71 30.04 13.09
CA ARG A 364 9.46 31.26 13.47
C ARG A 364 10.35 31.06 14.71
N GLU A 365 9.95 30.19 15.62
CA GLU A 365 10.77 29.80 16.78
C GLU A 365 11.98 28.92 16.40
N LYS A 366 11.97 28.34 15.18
CA LYS A 366 13.08 27.54 14.65
C LYS A 366 13.99 28.38 13.75
N SER A 367 15.17 27.83 13.45
CA SER A 367 16.10 28.49 12.52
C SER A 367 15.49 28.55 11.11
N PRO A 368 15.60 29.69 10.40
CA PRO A 368 15.02 29.84 9.05
C PRO A 368 15.63 28.88 8.02
N TYR A 369 16.84 28.38 8.27
CA TYR A 369 17.56 27.45 7.40
C TYR A 369 17.31 25.97 7.73
N GLN A 370 16.53 25.69 8.78
CA GLN A 370 16.25 24.32 9.19
C GLN A 370 15.26 23.67 8.22
N ILE A 371 15.54 22.42 7.82
CA ILE A 371 14.60 21.61 7.06
C ILE A 371 13.57 21.02 8.04
N LEU A 372 12.30 21.29 7.78
CA LEU A 372 11.18 20.87 8.63
C LEU A 372 10.13 20.17 7.78
N LYS A 373 9.39 19.24 8.40
CA LYS A 373 8.15 18.67 7.87
C LYS A 373 7.03 18.99 8.85
N LEU A 374 5.97 19.63 8.36
CA LEU A 374 4.81 20.00 9.16
C LEU A 374 3.49 19.65 8.48
N TYR A 375 2.40 19.76 9.25
CA TYR A 375 1.06 19.46 8.76
C TYR A 375 0.07 20.56 9.12
N VAL A 376 -0.85 20.86 8.21
CA VAL A 376 -1.95 21.81 8.44
C VAL A 376 -3.28 21.18 8.07
N LYS A 377 -4.35 21.56 8.78
CA LYS A 377 -5.72 21.12 8.48
C LYS A 377 -6.37 22.11 7.52
N CYS A 378 -7.10 21.61 6.53
CA CYS A 378 -7.87 22.39 5.58
C CYS A 378 -9.33 21.86 5.54
N PRO A 379 -10.36 22.71 5.48
CA PRO A 379 -11.74 22.24 5.35
C PRO A 379 -11.94 21.44 4.06
N ARG A 380 -12.70 20.35 4.14
CA ARG A 380 -12.92 19.46 2.98
C ARG A 380 -13.82 20.09 1.93
N GLN A 381 -14.85 20.83 2.33
CA GLN A 381 -15.79 21.45 1.40
C GLN A 381 -15.17 22.69 0.77
N ASN A 382 -15.14 22.77 -0.57
CA ASN A 382 -14.71 23.90 -1.40
C ASN A 382 -13.24 24.35 -1.31
N TYR A 383 -12.53 24.09 -0.21
CA TYR A 383 -11.16 24.59 0.01
C TYR A 383 -10.08 23.58 -0.32
N ALA A 384 -10.26 22.30 0.05
CA ALA A 384 -9.30 21.25 -0.27
C ALA A 384 -9.08 21.11 -1.79
N ASP A 385 -10.14 21.22 -2.59
CA ASP A 385 -10.07 21.13 -4.06
C ASP A 385 -9.33 22.32 -4.67
N GLN A 386 -9.44 23.52 -4.10
CA GLN A 386 -8.67 24.69 -4.54
C GLN A 386 -7.18 24.53 -4.24
N VAL A 387 -6.83 23.98 -3.07
CA VAL A 387 -5.44 23.64 -2.74
C VAL A 387 -4.90 22.55 -3.68
N TYR A 388 -5.73 21.58 -4.08
CA TYR A 388 -5.36 20.58 -5.09
C TYR A 388 -5.12 21.19 -6.48
N GLN A 389 -5.95 22.13 -6.91
CA GLN A 389 -5.82 22.77 -8.22
C GLN A 389 -4.57 23.66 -8.30
N GLN A 390 -4.19 24.32 -7.20
CA GLN A 390 -3.03 25.23 -7.14
C GLN A 390 -1.74 24.55 -6.63
N LEU A 391 -1.74 23.24 -6.48
CA LEU A 391 -0.68 22.51 -5.78
C LEU A 391 0.67 22.59 -6.49
N ASN A 392 0.66 22.59 -7.83
CA ASN A 392 1.87 22.78 -8.64
C ASN A 392 2.42 24.21 -8.53
N ASP A 393 1.54 25.22 -8.52
CA ASP A 393 1.94 26.63 -8.38
C ASP A 393 2.53 26.89 -6.99
N LEU A 394 1.91 26.32 -5.95
CA LEU A 394 2.41 26.41 -4.56
C LEU A 394 3.82 25.80 -4.44
N ARG A 395 4.05 24.62 -5.05
CA ARG A 395 5.37 23.98 -5.06
C ARG A 395 6.40 24.81 -5.82
N ALA A 396 6.03 25.35 -6.99
CA ALA A 396 6.92 26.14 -7.82
C ALA A 396 7.32 27.47 -7.13
N GLN A 397 6.37 28.16 -6.50
CA GLN A 397 6.63 29.46 -5.85
C GLN A 397 7.39 29.34 -4.52
N THR A 398 7.25 28.22 -3.83
CA THR A 398 7.81 28.04 -2.48
C THR A 398 8.99 27.07 -2.44
N ASN A 399 9.25 26.30 -3.51
CA ASN A 399 10.24 25.22 -3.51
C ASN A 399 10.05 24.23 -2.33
N CYS A 400 8.81 24.10 -1.84
CA CYS A 400 8.44 23.17 -0.78
C CYS A 400 7.77 21.93 -1.38
N ASN A 401 8.02 20.76 -0.79
CA ASN A 401 7.25 19.56 -1.08
C ASN A 401 5.92 19.61 -0.33
N ILE A 402 4.84 19.97 -1.04
CA ILE A 402 3.48 20.08 -0.49
C ILE A 402 2.66 18.90 -0.99
N VAL A 403 1.99 18.16 -0.10
CA VAL A 403 1.16 16.99 -0.45
C VAL A 403 -0.09 16.96 0.42
N VAL A 404 -1.27 16.77 -0.16
CA VAL A 404 -2.49 16.50 0.61
C VAL A 404 -2.52 15.02 0.97
N LEU A 405 -2.57 14.70 2.27
CA LEU A 405 -2.53 13.33 2.77
C LEU A 405 -3.82 12.57 2.49
N ASN A 406 -3.66 11.31 2.10
CA ASN A 406 -4.76 10.35 2.06
C ASN A 406 -5.13 9.87 3.47
N LEU A 407 -6.35 9.36 3.65
CA LEU A 407 -6.87 8.83 4.92
C LEU A 407 -5.96 7.75 5.53
N SER A 408 -5.27 6.96 4.70
CA SER A 408 -4.32 5.92 5.14
C SER A 408 -3.11 6.49 5.89
N ASN A 409 -2.67 7.72 5.56
CA ASN A 409 -1.43 8.31 6.07
C ASN A 409 -1.70 9.40 7.13
N LEU A 410 -2.96 9.58 7.53
CA LEU A 410 -3.36 10.66 8.45
C LEU A 410 -2.73 10.50 9.85
N HIS A 411 -2.40 9.26 10.24
CA HIS A 411 -1.73 8.94 11.49
C HIS A 411 -0.37 9.66 11.65
N GLU A 412 0.37 9.90 10.55
CA GLU A 412 1.65 10.63 10.54
C GLU A 412 1.54 12.06 11.10
N SER A 413 0.37 12.67 10.95
CA SER A 413 0.12 14.06 11.37
C SER A 413 -0.32 14.19 12.83
N THR A 414 -0.65 13.08 13.49
CA THR A 414 -1.29 13.10 14.82
C THR A 414 -0.37 13.65 15.90
N GLN A 415 0.89 13.20 15.91
CA GLN A 415 1.89 13.68 16.88
C GLN A 415 2.21 15.17 16.68
N TRP A 416 2.24 15.63 15.42
CA TRP A 416 2.45 17.04 15.10
C TRP A 416 1.32 17.91 15.64
N PHE A 417 0.06 17.56 15.38
CA PHE A 417 -1.07 18.35 15.88
C PHE A 417 -1.17 18.34 17.41
N ALA A 418 -0.75 17.27 18.09
CA ALA A 418 -0.67 17.23 19.54
C ALA A 418 0.41 18.15 20.12
N SER A 419 1.45 18.47 19.34
CA SER A 419 2.53 19.37 19.74
C SER A 419 2.24 20.86 19.50
N LEU A 420 1.20 21.17 18.72
CA LEU A 420 0.83 22.54 18.38
C LEU A 420 -0.14 23.13 19.40
N ASP A 421 0.21 24.30 19.93
CA ASP A 421 -0.67 25.08 20.79
C ASP A 421 -1.64 25.94 19.95
N VAL A 422 -2.73 25.34 19.50
CA VAL A 422 -3.78 26.01 18.71
C VAL A 422 -4.69 26.89 19.59
N SER A 423 -4.68 26.68 20.90
CA SER A 423 -5.58 27.35 21.85
C SER A 423 -5.42 28.87 21.90
N LYS A 424 -4.24 29.38 21.49
CA LYS A 424 -3.95 30.81 21.35
C LYS A 424 -4.70 31.50 20.21
N TYR A 425 -5.16 30.75 19.21
CA TYR A 425 -5.66 31.28 17.95
C TYR A 425 -7.11 30.91 17.64
N THR A 426 -7.79 30.17 18.52
CA THR A 426 -9.21 29.80 18.37
C THR A 426 -9.93 29.86 19.71
N LYS A 427 -11.22 30.22 19.68
CA LYS A 427 -12.09 30.21 20.87
C LYS A 427 -12.72 28.84 21.12
N PHE A 428 -12.59 27.91 20.19
CA PHE A 428 -13.20 26.60 20.25
C PHE A 428 -12.24 25.55 20.81
N SER A 429 -12.60 24.92 21.92
CA SER A 429 -11.85 23.80 22.51
C SER A 429 -12.08 22.48 21.77
N GLN A 430 -13.17 22.39 20.99
CA GLN A 430 -13.50 21.20 20.21
C GLN A 430 -12.69 21.17 18.90
N HIS A 431 -12.12 20.01 18.59
CA HIS A 431 -11.45 19.77 17.30
C HIS A 431 -12.44 19.33 16.21
N PRO A 432 -12.24 19.76 14.96
CA PRO A 432 -13.08 19.32 13.85
C PRO A 432 -12.91 17.82 13.61
N HIS A 433 -14.03 17.14 13.30
CA HIS A 433 -14.04 15.72 12.99
C HIS A 433 -13.22 15.41 11.73
N GLN A 434 -12.49 14.29 11.71
CA GLN A 434 -11.57 13.98 10.60
C GLN A 434 -12.26 13.87 9.21
N SER A 435 -13.57 13.60 9.18
CA SER A 435 -14.33 13.54 7.93
C SER A 435 -14.58 14.92 7.28
N THR A 436 -14.52 16.00 8.07
CA THR A 436 -14.82 17.38 7.61
C THR A 436 -13.57 18.17 7.21
N VAL A 437 -12.37 17.62 7.47
CA VAL A 437 -11.09 18.24 7.12
C VAL A 437 -10.22 17.31 6.28
N ARG A 438 -9.22 17.91 5.64
CA ARG A 438 -8.08 17.26 4.98
C ARG A 438 -6.80 17.76 5.60
N VAL A 439 -5.75 16.94 5.55
CA VAL A 439 -4.44 17.30 6.09
C VAL A 439 -3.48 17.54 4.94
N VAL A 440 -2.80 18.67 4.95
CA VAL A 440 -1.75 19.02 3.98
C VAL A 440 -0.40 18.91 4.69
N SER A 441 0.47 18.06 4.16
CA SER A 441 1.88 17.94 4.55
C SER A 441 2.71 18.95 3.77
N ILE A 442 3.60 19.66 4.46
CA ILE A 442 4.53 20.64 3.88
C ILE A 442 5.93 20.30 4.39
N GLY A 443 6.85 19.98 3.48
CA GLY A 443 8.26 19.73 3.78
C GLY A 443 9.16 20.70 3.03
N GLY A 444 10.13 21.30 3.70
CA GLY A 444 11.03 22.29 3.08
C GLY A 444 11.91 23.01 4.09
N VAL A 445 12.59 24.05 3.64
CA VAL A 445 13.38 24.95 4.49
C VAL A 445 12.44 25.95 5.19
N GLY A 446 12.70 26.27 6.46
CA GLY A 446 11.83 27.10 7.31
C GLY A 446 11.33 28.40 6.66
N GLU A 447 12.20 29.18 6.02
CA GLU A 447 11.82 30.43 5.33
C GLU A 447 10.78 30.19 4.21
N TYR A 448 10.96 29.12 3.44
CA TYR A 448 10.07 28.76 2.34
C TYR A 448 8.75 28.16 2.83
N ILE A 449 8.80 27.43 3.94
CA ILE A 449 7.61 26.93 4.62
C ILE A 449 6.70 28.08 5.06
N LEU A 450 7.27 29.17 5.59
CA LEU A 450 6.48 30.35 5.96
C LEU A 450 5.74 30.94 4.75
N LYS A 451 6.43 31.05 3.60
CA LYS A 451 5.81 31.50 2.34
C LYS A 451 4.70 30.55 1.87
N ALA A 452 4.91 29.23 1.99
CA ALA A 452 3.87 28.24 1.67
C ALA A 452 2.64 28.34 2.58
N LEU A 453 2.85 28.53 3.89
CA LEU A 453 1.77 28.75 4.85
C LEU A 453 1.00 30.04 4.58
N ASP A 454 1.66 31.11 4.12
CA ASP A 454 1.01 32.37 3.72
C ASP A 454 0.10 32.17 2.50
N LEU A 455 0.59 31.51 1.45
CA LEU A 455 -0.21 31.24 0.25
C LEU A 455 -1.41 30.34 0.56
N ILE A 456 -1.21 29.30 1.37
CA ILE A 456 -2.29 28.39 1.81
C ILE A 456 -3.31 29.13 2.69
N SER A 457 -2.87 30.06 3.56
CA SER A 457 -3.79 30.92 4.34
C SER A 457 -4.65 31.78 3.43
N ARG A 458 -4.08 32.38 2.37
CA ARG A 458 -4.82 33.21 1.42
C ARG A 458 -5.90 32.44 0.66
N ILE A 459 -5.62 31.18 0.29
CA ILE A 459 -6.62 30.29 -0.35
C ILE A 459 -7.79 30.03 0.61
N MET A 460 -7.52 29.90 1.91
CA MET A 460 -8.57 29.68 2.91
C MET A 460 -9.29 30.97 3.30
N GLU A 461 -8.66 32.13 3.23
CA GLU A 461 -9.27 33.43 3.55
C GLU A 461 -10.12 34.00 2.40
N GLY A 462 -9.83 33.60 1.16
CA GLY A 462 -10.71 33.79 0.00
C GLY A 462 -12.05 33.05 0.13
#